data_AF-E6QV07-F1
#
_entry.id   AF-E6QV07-F1
#
_cell.length_a   1.000
_cell.length_b   1.000
_cell.length_c   1.000
_cell.angle_alpha   90.00
_cell.angle_beta   90.00
_cell.angle_gamma   90.00
#
_symmetry.space_group_name_H-M   'P 1'
#
loop_
_entity.id
_entity.type
_entity.pdbx_description
1 polymer ?
#
loop_
_entity_poly.entity_id
_entity_poly.type
_entity_poly.pdbx_seq_one_letter_code
_entity_poly.pdbx_strand_id
1 'polypeptide(L)'
;MARPAGGVEHVVAARELLRSAKTAEELRRAQAVLLPLDLGLSLEQTGRAIGRSVNATCEIRTRFAKVAEGVMAPPQAKTIVVPIFETVV
;
A
#
# COMPACT_ATOMS: atom_id res chain seq x y z
N MET A 1 3.66 21.43 16.81
CA MET A 1 4.23 21.45 15.44
C MET A 1 3.26 20.72 14.52
N ALA A 2 2.49 21.46 13.72
CA ALA A 2 1.64 20.88 12.71
C ALA A 2 2.54 20.33 11.60
N ARG A 3 2.84 19.02 11.64
CA ARG A 3 3.28 18.34 10.42
C ARG A 3 2.10 18.44 9.46
N PRO A 4 2.28 18.92 8.21
CA PRO A 4 1.24 18.79 7.21
C PRO A 4 0.84 17.31 7.17
N ALA A 5 -0.42 17.00 6.86
CA ALA A 5 -0.90 15.62 6.77
C ALA A 5 -0.14 14.88 5.65
N GLY A 6 1.07 14.42 5.99
CA GLY A 6 2.04 13.81 5.09
C GLY A 6 1.46 12.50 4.60
N GLY A 7 1.02 12.49 3.36
CA GLY A 7 0.22 11.41 2.82
C GLY A 7 -0.51 11.80 1.54
N VAL A 8 -1.02 13.03 1.44
CA VAL A 8 -1.72 13.49 0.22
C VAL A 8 -0.79 13.51 -0.99
N GLU A 9 0.45 13.94 -0.79
CA GLU A 9 1.52 13.90 -1.81
C GLU A 9 1.82 12.48 -2.32
N HIS A 10 1.55 11.47 -1.49
CA HIS A 10 1.77 10.06 -1.80
C HIS A 10 0.55 9.38 -2.44
N VAL A 11 -0.62 10.05 -2.50
CA VAL A 11 -1.84 9.50 -3.12
C VAL A 11 -1.64 9.26 -4.61
N VAL A 12 -0.98 10.19 -5.32
CA VAL A 12 -0.70 10.05 -6.75
C VAL A 12 0.20 8.84 -6.99
N ALA A 13 1.32 8.75 -6.27
CA ALA A 13 2.25 7.62 -6.35
C ALA A 13 1.58 6.29 -5.98
N ALA A 14 0.71 6.27 -4.96
CA ALA A 14 -0.02 5.08 -4.57
C ALA A 14 -1.04 4.65 -5.64
N ARG A 15 -1.66 5.61 -6.33
CA ARG A 15 -2.59 5.35 -7.44
C ARG A 15 -1.87 4.85 -8.69
N GLU A 16 -0.65 5.31 -8.94
CA GLU A 16 0.23 4.74 -9.97
C GLU A 16 0.65 3.31 -9.60
N LEU A 17 1.09 3.09 -8.36
CA LEU A 17 1.43 1.74 -7.88
C LEU A 17 0.24 0.79 -8.00
N LEU A 18 -0.98 1.24 -7.69
CA LEU A 18 -2.18 0.41 -7.83
C LEU A 18 -2.43 0.00 -9.29
N ARG A 19 -2.14 0.89 -10.25
CA ARG A 19 -2.27 0.60 -11.69
C ARG A 19 -1.18 -0.31 -12.22
N SER A 20 0.04 -0.22 -11.67
CA SER A 20 1.19 -1.04 -12.09
C SER A 20 1.40 -2.31 -11.26
N ALA A 21 0.65 -2.50 -10.18
CA ALA A 21 0.82 -3.61 -9.24
C ALA A 21 0.64 -4.95 -9.95
N LYS A 22 1.63 -5.83 -9.84
CA LYS A 22 1.58 -7.20 -10.38
C LYS A 22 1.47 -8.25 -9.28
N THR A 23 1.73 -7.86 -8.04
CA THR A 23 1.70 -8.75 -6.87
C THR A 23 0.68 -8.29 -5.83
N ALA A 24 0.15 -9.25 -5.08
CA ALA A 24 -0.78 -8.96 -3.98
C ALA A 24 -0.16 -8.04 -2.91
N GLU A 25 1.15 -8.12 -2.68
CA GLU A 25 1.84 -7.25 -1.73
C GLU A 25 2.00 -5.81 -2.25
N GLU A 26 2.18 -5.59 -3.55
CA GLU A 26 2.15 -4.24 -4.15
C GLU A 26 0.75 -3.64 -4.07
N LEU A 27 -0.28 -4.44 -4.38
CA LEU A 27 -1.67 -4.02 -4.31
C LEU A 27 -2.07 -3.64 -2.87
N ARG A 28 -1.70 -4.45 -1.87
CA ARG A 28 -1.92 -4.12 -0.44
C ARG A 28 -1.19 -2.85 -0.01
N ARG A 29 0.03 -2.61 -0.50
CA ARG A 29 0.79 -1.38 -0.20
C ARG A 29 0.10 -0.14 -0.73
N ALA A 30 -0.36 -0.18 -1.98
CA ALA A 30 -1.12 0.92 -2.57
C ALA A 30 -2.44 1.16 -1.82
N GLN A 31 -3.17 0.09 -1.49
CA GLN A 31 -4.42 0.17 -0.74
C GLN A 31 -4.23 0.72 0.68
N ALA A 32 -3.16 0.37 1.38
CA ALA A 32 -2.88 0.89 2.73
C ALA A 32 -2.69 2.41 2.78
N VAL A 33 -2.36 3.05 1.65
CA VAL A 33 -2.25 4.51 1.50
C VAL A 33 -3.54 5.11 0.97
N LEU A 34 -4.14 4.48 -0.06
CA LEU A 34 -5.33 5.02 -0.73
C LEU A 34 -6.61 4.86 0.09
N LEU A 35 -6.86 3.72 0.72
CA LEU A 35 -8.08 3.48 1.49
C LEU A 35 -8.31 4.53 2.60
N PRO A 36 -7.33 4.89 3.44
CA PRO A 36 -7.55 5.91 4.47
C PRO A 36 -7.61 7.34 3.91
N LEU A 37 -6.95 7.63 2.79
CA LEU A 37 -6.86 8.99 2.24
C LEU A 37 -7.95 9.34 1.22
N ASP A 38 -8.36 8.37 0.41
CA ASP A 38 -9.36 8.52 -0.68
C ASP A 38 -10.78 8.19 -0.17
N LEU A 39 -10.90 7.18 0.71
CA LEU A 39 -12.20 6.73 1.26
C LEU A 39 -12.44 7.14 2.72
N GLY A 40 -11.50 7.85 3.36
CA GLY A 40 -11.63 8.30 4.74
C GLY A 40 -11.71 7.17 5.77
N LEU A 41 -11.23 5.96 5.42
CA LEU A 41 -11.27 4.80 6.31
C LEU A 41 -10.31 4.96 7.49
N SER A 42 -10.71 4.48 8.67
CA SER A 42 -9.79 4.33 9.80
C SER A 42 -8.69 3.32 9.45
N LEU A 43 -7.54 3.42 10.11
CA LEU A 43 -6.44 2.46 9.99
C LEU A 43 -6.88 1.03 10.37
N GLU A 44 -7.80 0.91 11.33
CA GLU A 44 -8.40 -0.39 11.68
C GLU A 44 -9.23 -0.99 10.55
N GLN A 45 -10.07 -0.17 9.93
CA GLN A 45 -10.91 -0.60 8.81
C GLN A 45 -10.06 -0.92 7.58
N THR A 46 -9.03 -0.09 7.33
CA THR A 46 -8.04 -0.31 6.26
C THR A 46 -7.31 -1.63 6.47
N GLY A 47 -6.82 -1.90 7.68
CA GLY A 47 -6.15 -3.16 8.03
C GLY A 47 -7.05 -4.36 7.79
N ARG A 48 -8.32 -4.30 8.22
CA ARG A 48 -9.31 -5.35 7.95
C ARG A 48 -9.53 -5.57 6.45
N ALA A 49 -9.65 -4.49 5.67
CA ALA A 49 -9.85 -4.57 4.22
C ALA A 49 -8.69 -5.24 3.49
N ILE A 50 -7.44 -5.02 3.93
CA ILE A 50 -6.24 -5.64 3.33
C ILE A 50 -5.83 -6.96 3.99
N GLY A 51 -6.54 -7.41 5.03
CA GLY A 51 -6.21 -8.62 5.80
C GLY A 51 -4.95 -8.50 6.65
N ARG A 52 -4.64 -7.32 7.18
CA ARG A 52 -3.47 -7.04 8.03
C ARG A 52 -3.85 -6.38 9.34
N SER A 53 -2.93 -6.42 10.31
CA SER A 53 -3.08 -5.69 11.57
C SER A 53 -2.91 -4.18 11.37
N VAL A 54 -3.41 -3.40 12.33
CA VAL A 54 -3.26 -1.94 12.37
C VAL A 54 -1.78 -1.54 12.33
N ASN A 55 -0.94 -2.17 13.15
CA ASN A 55 0.49 -1.90 13.19
C ASN A 55 1.18 -2.22 11.86
N ALA A 56 0.84 -3.35 11.22
CA ALA A 56 1.39 -3.68 9.91
C ALA A 56 0.97 -2.66 8.84
N THR A 57 -0.26 -2.15 8.92
CA THR A 57 -0.77 -1.10 8.03
C THR A 57 -0.02 0.22 8.23
N CYS A 58 0.22 0.61 9.50
CA CYS A 58 1.05 1.78 9.84
C CYS A 58 2.48 1.65 9.33
N GLU A 59 3.10 0.47 9.48
CA GLU A 59 4.46 0.21 9.00
C GLU A 59 4.53 0.32 7.48
N ILE A 60 3.57 -0.30 6.77
CA ILE A 60 3.43 -0.20 5.32
C ILE A 60 3.36 1.26 4.87
N ARG A 61 2.50 2.06 5.51
CA ARG A 61 2.29 3.47 5.15
C ARG A 61 3.55 4.31 5.39
N THR A 62 4.22 4.09 6.52
CA THR A 62 5.48 4.77 6.87
C THR A 62 6.59 4.40 5.88
N ARG A 63 6.66 3.13 5.49
CA ARG A 63 7.65 2.64 4.52
C ARG A 63 7.36 3.18 3.13
N PHE A 64 6.09 3.27 2.73
CA PHE A 64 5.68 3.85 1.46
C PHE A 64 6.13 5.32 1.35
N ALA A 65 5.90 6.12 2.41
CA ALA A 65 6.36 7.51 2.46
C ALA A 65 7.88 7.60 2.28
N LYS A 66 8.65 6.82 3.05
CA LYS A 66 10.13 6.80 2.95
C LYS A 66 10.65 6.39 1.57
N VAL A 67 9.94 5.50 0.88
CA VAL A 67 10.30 5.09 -0.49
C VAL A 67 9.97 6.20 -1.48
N ALA A 68 8.82 6.86 -1.33
CA ALA A 68 8.41 7.98 -2.17
C ALA A 68 9.31 9.21 -1.97
N GLU A 69 9.83 9.42 -0.76
CA GLU A 69 10.82 10.46 -0.43
C GLU A 69 12.25 10.09 -0.89
N GLY A 70 12.47 8.89 -1.45
CA GLY A 70 13.78 8.42 -1.90
C GLY A 70 14.75 8.05 -0.77
N VAL A 71 14.29 8.04 0.48
CA VAL A 71 15.08 7.70 1.69
C VAL A 71 15.32 6.19 1.80
N MET A 72 14.46 5.36 1.18
CA MET A 72 14.56 3.91 1.23
C MET A 72 14.35 3.29 -0.16
N ALA A 73 15.16 2.28 -0.51
CA ALA A 73 14.96 1.51 -1.73
C ALA A 73 13.58 0.80 -1.69
N PRO A 74 12.84 0.77 -2.81
CA PRO A 74 11.55 0.10 -2.86
C PRO A 74 11.74 -1.39 -2.49
N PRO A 75 10.86 -1.96 -1.64
CA PRO A 75 10.95 -3.39 -1.33
C PRO A 75 10.83 -4.18 -2.63
N GLN A 76 11.92 -4.87 -2.98
CA GLN A 76 11.97 -5.76 -4.13
C GLN A 76 10.96 -6.87 -3.88
N ALA A 77 9.89 -6.89 -4.68
CA ALA A 77 8.93 -7.97 -4.64
C ALA A 77 9.70 -9.26 -4.95
N LYS A 78 9.74 -10.18 -3.98
CA LYS A 78 10.23 -11.53 -4.24
C LYS A 78 9.16 -12.17 -5.13
N THR A 79 9.38 -12.16 -6.43
CA THR A 79 8.50 -12.73 -7.43
C THR A 79 8.40 -14.24 -7.18
N ILE A 80 7.46 -14.65 -6.35
CA ILE A 80 6.93 -16.01 -6.41
C ILE A 80 5.91 -15.94 -7.55
N VAL A 81 6.35 -16.37 -8.73
CA VAL A 81 5.47 -16.62 -9.87
C VAL A 81 4.49 -17.73 -9.47
N VAL A 82 3.38 -17.37 -8.83
CA VAL A 82 2.23 -18.27 -8.76
C VAL A 82 1.53 -18.16 -10.12
N PRO A 83 1.51 -19.22 -10.94
CA PRO A 83 0.87 -19.17 -12.24
C PRO A 83 -0.62 -18.90 -12.01
N ILE A 84 -1.08 -17.82 -12.65
CA ILE A 84 -2.47 -17.43 -12.71
C ILE A 84 -3.13 -18.32 -13.76
N PHE A 85 -3.38 -19.59 -13.49
CA PHE A 85 -4.28 -20.43 -14.30
C PHE A 85 -4.80 -21.59 -13.45
N GLU A 86 -6.08 -21.92 -13.66
CA GLU A 86 -6.85 -23.04 -13.07
C GLU A 86 -7.47 -22.72 -11.70
N THR A 87 -8.71 -22.25 -11.65
CA THR A 87 -9.85 -23.19 -11.66
C THR A 87 -11.07 -22.54 -12.31
N VAL A 88 -11.45 -23.09 -13.46
CA VAL A 88 -12.78 -23.02 -14.08
C VAL A 88 -13.67 -24.07 -13.38
N VAL A 89 -15.00 -23.87 -13.45
CA VAL A 89 -16.16 -24.73 -13.09
C VAL A 89 -16.91 -24.26 -11.85
#